data_AF-A0A1B6C883-F1
#
_entry.id   AF-A0A1B6C883-F1
#
_cell.length_a   1.000
_cell.length_b   1.000
_cell.length_c   1.000
_cell.angle_alpha   90.00
_cell.angle_beta   90.00
_cell.angle_gamma   90.00
#
_symmetry.space_group_name_H-M   'P 1'
#
loop_
_entity.id
_entity.type
_entity.pdbx_description
1 polymer ?
#
loop_
_entity_poly.entity_id
_entity_poly.type
_entity_poly.pdbx_seq_one_letter_code
_entity_poly.pdbx_strand_id
1 'polypeptide(L)'
;KFIKIAKTAESSAKMATALDKLEAISLKKLEYSVYKYSSFSSTYVPTNIQENKIADQSSRWSSETNNPPQYLILKLSKPAIVKSITFGKYEKTHVCNLKKFKVFGGLEEENMVELLDTGLRNDNIEETFAIKHTVGGRSFPCNFIKIMPLQSWGPSFNFSIWYVELSGTDEWNLIQPAIEWFNGHRVREAVRLCLKHFRQMNYIEAYEALQRETNVQLEDPLLTNLHKTLVEDGDYETVEMFMENSASNGFLKPYISKQEYHAEWRPLQSEQIQPGMRGGHQMCIDPQNETIYLLGGWDGNQDLSDLWSYHVPSKRWHLISRDTEAEGGPSARSCHKMCLDPERRQIFTLGRYLDTQYRTPENLKSDFYLYDIETNNWTQITEDTSMMGGPQLIFDHQMCMDVALRTIYVFGGRVLTPNTGVSEERTGCIPSLVGTSEPVFSGLFSYHVPTNTWKNLCSDTEPGTPELKSRVGHSMLFHPVCRKLFIFAGQRSKEYLNDFFTYDVDSGSIKLISDGNRRHVNSLPAAGFTQRATMDPNLNEIYVLSVRK
;
A
#
# COMPACT_ATOMS: atom_id res chain seq x y z
N LYS A 1 8.82 48.67 15.74
CA LYS A 1 9.53 47.62 14.96
C LYS A 1 9.07 46.18 15.28
N PHE A 2 7.97 45.97 16.03
CA PHE A 2 7.43 44.62 16.34
C PHE A 2 6.04 44.32 15.72
N ILE A 3 5.52 45.17 14.83
CA ILE A 3 4.25 44.94 14.10
C ILE A 3 4.48 44.51 12.63
N LYS A 4 5.74 44.30 12.23
CA LYS A 4 6.10 43.93 10.84
C LYS A 4 6.23 42.42 10.57
N ILE A 5 6.13 41.58 11.61
CA ILE A 5 6.29 40.13 11.50
C ILE A 5 4.94 39.39 11.41
N ALA A 6 3.87 39.94 11.99
CA ALA A 6 2.52 39.36 11.86
C ALA A 6 1.91 39.58 10.44
N LYS A 7 2.30 40.64 9.73
CA LYS A 7 1.85 40.91 8.35
C LYS A 7 2.52 40.04 7.29
N THR A 8 3.64 39.39 7.60
CA THR A 8 4.37 38.53 6.66
C THR A 8 3.75 37.13 6.58
N ALA A 9 3.19 36.62 7.68
CA ALA A 9 2.48 35.34 7.72
C ALA A 9 1.08 35.40 7.06
N GLU A 10 0.33 36.50 7.25
CA GLU A 10 -0.92 36.74 6.50
C GLU A 10 -0.66 37.03 5.01
N SER A 11 0.49 37.62 4.67
CA SER A 11 0.91 37.86 3.28
C SER A 11 1.32 36.56 2.57
N SER A 12 1.94 35.61 3.27
CA SER A 12 2.31 34.30 2.71
C SER A 12 1.10 33.37 2.59
N ALA A 13 0.15 33.42 3.54
CA ALA A 13 -1.11 32.72 3.43
C ALA A 13 -2.00 33.30 2.32
N LYS A 14 -2.05 34.64 2.17
CA LYS A 14 -2.74 35.29 1.04
C LYS A 14 -2.05 35.06 -0.30
N MET A 15 -0.71 34.96 -0.36
CA MET A 15 0.01 34.56 -1.58
C MET A 15 -0.18 33.08 -1.93
N ALA A 16 -0.24 32.18 -0.94
CA ALA A 16 -0.55 30.77 -1.17
C ALA A 16 -1.99 30.62 -1.71
N THR A 17 -2.98 31.32 -1.12
CA THR A 17 -4.35 31.34 -1.64
C THR A 17 -4.53 32.15 -2.94
N ALA A 18 -3.53 32.96 -3.35
CA ALA A 18 -3.51 33.66 -4.63
C ALA A 18 -2.83 32.82 -5.73
N LEU A 19 -1.88 31.94 -5.39
CA LEU A 19 -1.33 30.95 -6.30
C LEU A 19 -2.35 29.85 -6.62
N ASP A 20 -3.12 29.38 -5.62
CA ASP A 20 -4.20 28.41 -5.86
C ASP A 20 -5.38 29.01 -6.66
N LYS A 21 -5.51 30.34 -6.70
CA LYS A 21 -6.49 31.06 -7.55
C LYS A 21 -6.00 31.34 -8.98
N LEU A 22 -4.78 30.93 -9.34
CA LEU A 22 -4.23 31.03 -10.69
C LEU A 22 -4.29 29.69 -11.46
N GLU A 23 -4.97 28.67 -10.93
CA GLU A 23 -5.14 27.35 -11.57
C GLU A 23 -6.28 27.26 -12.60
N ALA A 24 -6.86 28.39 -13.01
CA ALA A 24 -7.77 28.47 -14.16
C ALA A 24 -7.11 29.10 -15.41
N ILE A 25 -5.78 29.01 -15.55
CA ILE A 25 -5.14 29.34 -16.83
C ILE A 25 -5.48 28.23 -17.81
N SER A 26 -6.35 28.56 -18.76
CA SER A 26 -6.65 27.80 -19.98
C SER A 26 -5.34 27.31 -20.60
N LEU A 27 -5.09 26.01 -20.51
CA LEU A 27 -3.95 25.39 -21.20
C LEU A 27 -4.23 25.45 -22.69
N LYS A 28 -3.33 26.06 -23.44
CA LYS A 28 -3.43 26.12 -24.89
C LYS A 28 -2.45 25.16 -25.54
N LYS A 29 -2.78 24.79 -26.77
CA LYS A 29 -1.86 24.12 -27.69
C LYS A 29 -0.70 25.06 -28.01
N LEU A 30 0.53 24.59 -27.81
CA LEU A 30 1.76 25.32 -28.06
C LEU A 30 2.27 24.99 -29.47
N GLU A 31 2.60 26.03 -30.22
CA GLU A 31 3.20 25.88 -31.55
C GLU A 31 4.69 25.54 -31.43
N TYR A 32 5.14 24.61 -32.28
CA TYR A 32 6.54 24.22 -32.38
C TYR A 32 6.91 23.86 -33.82
N SER A 33 8.20 23.91 -34.12
CA SER A 33 8.80 23.32 -35.32
C SER A 33 9.76 22.20 -34.96
N VAL A 34 9.95 21.25 -35.87
CA VAL A 34 11.00 20.24 -35.71
C VAL A 34 12.35 20.92 -35.99
N TYR A 35 13.20 20.97 -34.97
CA TYR A 35 14.45 21.71 -34.99
C TYR A 35 15.66 20.84 -35.34
N LYS A 36 15.81 19.69 -34.67
CA LYS A 36 16.85 18.69 -34.96
C LYS A 36 16.29 17.30 -34.79
N TYR A 37 16.94 16.32 -35.41
CA TYR A 37 16.58 14.91 -35.31
C TYR A 37 17.81 14.04 -35.56
N SER A 38 17.76 12.80 -35.08
CA SER A 38 18.88 11.85 -35.23
C SER A 38 18.97 11.25 -36.63
N SER A 39 17.88 10.62 -37.10
CA SER A 39 17.76 9.93 -38.38
C SER A 39 16.28 9.82 -38.76
N PHE A 40 15.99 9.49 -40.02
CA PHE A 40 14.64 9.13 -40.44
C PHE A 40 14.67 8.24 -41.68
N SER A 41 13.68 7.38 -41.83
CA SER A 41 13.47 6.62 -43.08
C SER A 41 12.80 7.51 -44.14
N SER A 42 13.15 7.33 -45.41
CA SER A 42 12.84 8.26 -46.52
C SER A 42 11.39 8.75 -46.63
N THR A 43 10.40 7.94 -46.29
CA THR A 43 8.96 8.31 -46.34
C THR A 43 8.38 8.80 -45.01
N TYR A 44 9.10 8.64 -43.90
CA TYR A 44 8.62 8.96 -42.54
C TYR A 44 9.38 10.15 -41.96
N VAL A 45 9.23 11.30 -42.60
CA VAL A 45 9.99 12.51 -42.26
C VAL A 45 9.63 13.05 -40.88
N PRO A 46 10.57 13.72 -40.18
CA PRO A 46 10.36 14.23 -38.82
C PRO A 46 9.16 15.16 -38.65
N THR A 47 8.83 15.98 -39.65
CA THR A 47 7.72 16.95 -39.60
C THR A 47 6.34 16.30 -39.59
N ASN A 48 6.21 15.02 -39.98
CA ASN A 48 4.94 14.31 -39.99
C ASN A 48 4.28 14.22 -38.60
N ILE A 49 5.06 14.36 -37.52
CA ILE A 49 4.52 14.35 -36.15
C ILE A 49 3.63 15.55 -35.82
N GLN A 50 3.55 16.56 -36.69
CA GLN A 50 2.78 17.78 -36.45
C GLN A 50 1.31 17.64 -36.88
N GLU A 51 0.96 16.59 -37.62
CA GLU A 51 -0.40 16.35 -38.11
C GLU A 51 -0.96 15.02 -37.55
N ASN A 52 -2.14 15.06 -36.94
CA ASN A 52 -2.77 13.86 -36.38
C ASN A 52 -3.65 13.14 -37.42
N LYS A 53 -3.04 12.37 -38.32
CA LYS A 53 -3.76 11.57 -39.34
C LYS A 53 -3.80 10.09 -38.96
N ILE A 54 -4.76 9.72 -38.12
CA ILE A 54 -4.88 8.39 -37.50
C ILE A 54 -4.97 7.24 -38.52
N ALA A 55 -5.60 7.47 -39.69
CA ALA A 55 -5.76 6.47 -40.74
C ALA A 55 -4.56 6.37 -41.72
N ASP A 56 -3.64 7.33 -41.69
CA ASP A 56 -2.52 7.40 -42.63
C ASP A 56 -1.25 6.82 -42.00
N GLN A 57 -0.84 5.63 -42.45
CA GLN A 57 0.36 4.97 -41.94
C GLN A 57 1.66 5.76 -42.22
N SER A 58 1.65 6.66 -43.22
CA SER A 58 2.79 7.50 -43.57
C SER A 58 2.93 8.74 -42.70
N SER A 59 1.87 9.14 -41.99
CA SER A 59 1.83 10.31 -41.08
C SER A 59 2.53 10.00 -39.75
N ARG A 60 3.83 9.73 -39.82
CA ARG A 60 4.71 9.52 -38.68
C ARG A 60 6.13 9.91 -39.02
N TRP A 61 6.89 10.22 -37.98
CA TRP A 61 8.34 10.07 -38.02
C TRP A 61 8.70 8.62 -37.72
N SER A 62 9.68 8.07 -38.43
CA SER A 62 10.30 6.79 -38.08
C SER A 62 11.80 6.91 -38.22
N SER A 63 12.54 6.49 -37.20
CA SER A 63 14.00 6.45 -37.26
C SER A 63 14.48 5.50 -38.36
N GLU A 64 15.67 5.75 -38.89
CA GLU A 64 16.30 4.88 -39.89
C GLU A 64 16.78 3.56 -39.28
N THR A 65 17.21 3.62 -38.01
CA THR A 65 17.66 2.46 -37.22
C THR A 65 17.02 2.47 -35.84
N ASN A 66 17.04 1.32 -35.17
CA ASN A 66 16.63 1.19 -33.76
C ASN A 66 17.81 1.33 -32.78
N ASN A 67 19.02 1.68 -33.26
CA ASN A 67 20.20 1.87 -32.42
C ASN A 67 20.17 3.26 -31.77
N PRO A 68 20.15 3.36 -30.43
CA PRO A 68 20.24 4.64 -29.73
C PRO A 68 21.61 5.31 -29.95
N PRO A 69 21.71 6.65 -29.87
CA PRO A 69 20.62 7.58 -29.56
C PRO A 69 19.78 7.92 -30.79
N GLN A 70 18.46 7.74 -30.69
CA GLN A 70 17.50 8.30 -31.63
C GLN A 70 16.71 9.41 -30.93
N TYR A 71 16.43 10.53 -31.61
CA TYR A 71 15.76 11.67 -30.99
C TYR A 71 15.09 12.60 -32.01
N LEU A 72 14.12 13.37 -31.50
CA LEU A 72 13.59 14.59 -32.12
C LEU A 72 13.76 15.75 -31.12
N ILE A 73 14.23 16.90 -31.59
CA ILE A 73 14.24 18.16 -30.83
C ILE A 73 13.23 19.08 -31.51
N LEU A 74 12.27 19.53 -30.72
CA LEU A 74 11.23 20.48 -31.09
C LEU A 74 11.62 21.84 -30.54
N LYS A 75 11.51 22.89 -31.36
CA LYS A 75 11.70 24.27 -30.92
C LYS A 75 10.33 24.94 -30.85
N LEU A 76 9.99 25.44 -29.67
CA LEU A 76 8.74 26.18 -29.47
C LEU A 76 8.82 27.52 -30.21
N SER A 77 7.69 27.96 -30.78
CA SER A 77 7.62 29.27 -31.46
C SER A 77 7.91 30.43 -30.49
N LYS A 78 7.55 30.26 -29.22
CA LYS A 78 7.83 31.16 -28.10
C LYS A 78 8.24 30.34 -26.87
N PRO A 79 9.11 30.84 -26.00
CA PRO A 79 9.38 30.19 -24.72
C PRO A 79 8.07 29.99 -23.93
N ALA A 80 7.88 28.81 -23.36
CA ALA A 80 6.64 28.42 -22.71
C ALA A 80 6.90 27.54 -21.49
N ILE A 81 5.93 27.49 -20.58
CA ILE A 81 5.85 26.47 -19.53
C ILE A 81 5.00 25.34 -20.11
N VAL A 82 5.66 24.27 -20.54
CA VAL A 82 5.00 23.08 -21.09
C VAL A 82 4.52 22.22 -19.93
N LYS A 83 3.21 21.97 -19.85
CA LYS A 83 2.61 21.19 -18.76
C LYS A 83 2.30 19.75 -19.17
N SER A 84 1.99 19.50 -20.44
CA SER A 84 1.76 18.14 -20.91
C SER A 84 2.19 17.93 -22.36
N ILE A 85 2.40 16.67 -22.69
CA ILE A 85 2.70 16.18 -24.04
C ILE A 85 1.72 15.06 -24.38
N THR A 86 1.12 15.14 -25.57
CA THR A 86 0.20 14.13 -26.10
C THR A 86 0.85 13.43 -27.27
N PHE A 87 0.74 12.10 -27.28
CA PHE A 87 1.14 11.26 -28.39
C PHE A 87 -0.08 10.67 -29.08
N GLY A 88 -0.28 11.02 -30.35
CA GLY A 88 -1.27 10.34 -31.17
C GLY A 88 -0.78 8.95 -31.58
N LYS A 89 -1.71 8.12 -32.08
CA LYS A 89 -1.44 6.75 -32.49
C LYS A 89 -2.13 6.42 -33.81
N TYR A 90 -1.61 5.41 -34.48
CA TYR A 90 -2.23 4.82 -35.66
C TYR A 90 -3.51 4.07 -35.30
N GLU A 91 -4.47 3.97 -36.22
CA GLU A 91 -5.76 3.27 -36.03
C GLU A 91 -5.63 1.82 -35.55
N LYS A 92 -4.48 1.19 -35.81
CA LYS A 92 -4.14 -0.18 -35.43
C LYS A 92 -2.88 -0.21 -34.57
N THR A 93 -2.79 -1.25 -33.73
CA THR A 93 -1.57 -1.55 -32.97
C THR A 93 -0.38 -1.71 -33.91
N HIS A 94 0.78 -1.15 -33.55
CA HIS A 94 1.96 -1.19 -34.40
C HIS A 94 3.22 -1.47 -33.58
N VAL A 95 4.04 -2.42 -34.03
CA VAL A 95 5.25 -2.87 -33.32
C VAL A 95 6.31 -1.77 -33.11
N CYS A 96 6.35 -0.77 -34.00
CA CYS A 96 7.22 0.41 -33.86
C CYS A 96 6.77 1.42 -32.79
N ASN A 97 5.62 1.23 -32.16
CA ASN A 97 5.16 2.11 -31.07
C ASN A 97 6.19 2.14 -29.93
N LEU A 98 6.38 3.30 -29.33
CA LEU A 98 7.37 3.51 -28.26
C LEU A 98 6.94 2.81 -26.99
N LYS A 99 7.58 1.68 -26.67
CA LYS A 99 7.43 1.00 -25.38
C LYS A 99 8.13 1.76 -24.25
N LYS A 100 9.23 2.46 -24.55
CA LYS A 100 9.95 3.30 -23.58
C LYS A 100 10.58 4.50 -24.27
N PHE A 101 10.50 5.68 -23.67
CA PHE A 101 11.10 6.91 -24.14
C PHE A 101 11.28 7.91 -23.00
N LYS A 102 12.13 8.91 -23.24
CA LYS A 102 12.33 10.06 -22.35
C LYS A 102 11.99 11.36 -23.06
N VAL A 103 11.52 12.34 -22.29
CA VAL A 103 11.33 13.72 -22.75
C VAL A 103 12.21 14.64 -21.91
N PHE A 104 12.92 15.54 -22.56
CA PHE A 104 13.74 16.58 -21.94
C PHE A 104 13.27 17.94 -22.40
N GLY A 105 13.54 18.99 -21.62
CA GLY A 105 13.30 20.35 -22.05
C GLY A 105 14.25 21.34 -21.38
N GLY A 106 14.41 22.50 -22.02
CA GLY A 106 15.32 23.54 -21.57
C GLY A 106 15.21 24.79 -22.42
N LEU A 107 15.86 25.87 -21.97
CA LEU A 107 15.97 27.12 -22.74
C LEU A 107 17.02 27.03 -23.86
N GLU A 108 18.02 26.17 -23.67
CA GLU A 108 19.12 25.88 -24.60
C GLU A 108 19.04 24.41 -25.03
N GLU A 109 19.60 24.08 -26.20
CA GLU A 109 19.50 22.71 -26.73
C GLU A 109 20.49 21.73 -26.08
N GLU A 110 21.63 22.23 -25.61
CA GLU A 110 22.68 21.45 -24.97
C GLU A 110 22.38 21.19 -23.49
N ASN A 111 21.61 22.09 -22.86
CA ASN A 111 21.37 22.12 -21.43
C ASN A 111 19.87 21.89 -21.13
N MET A 112 19.44 20.64 -21.19
CA MET A 112 18.07 20.23 -20.91
C MET A 112 17.93 19.40 -19.63
N VAL A 113 16.77 19.48 -19.00
CA VAL A 113 16.37 18.70 -17.82
C VAL A 113 15.41 17.60 -18.25
N GLU A 114 15.52 16.40 -17.67
CA GLU A 114 14.56 15.31 -17.88
C GLU A 114 13.19 15.69 -17.31
N LEU A 115 12.15 15.64 -18.15
CA LEU A 115 10.78 16.03 -17.80
C LEU A 115 9.83 14.83 -17.67
N LEU A 116 10.14 13.70 -18.32
CA LEU A 116 9.32 12.49 -18.34
C LEU A 116 10.19 11.27 -18.72
N ASP A 117 10.02 10.13 -18.03
CA ASP A 117 10.53 8.80 -18.41
C ASP A 117 9.35 7.81 -18.34
N THR A 118 8.85 7.36 -19.49
CA THR A 118 7.62 6.55 -19.58
C THR A 118 7.58 5.71 -20.87
N GLY A 119 6.44 5.08 -21.15
CA GLY A 119 6.16 4.32 -22.36
C GLY A 119 4.72 4.48 -22.83
N LEU A 120 4.47 4.19 -24.12
CA LEU A 120 3.12 4.13 -24.69
C LEU A 120 2.58 2.70 -24.64
N ARG A 121 1.27 2.58 -24.39
CA ARG A 121 0.52 1.33 -24.60
C ARG A 121 0.48 1.01 -26.09
N ASN A 122 0.55 -0.27 -26.43
CA ASN A 122 0.42 -0.72 -27.82
C ASN A 122 -1.06 -0.90 -28.21
N ASP A 123 -1.79 0.20 -28.23
CA ASP A 123 -3.19 0.32 -28.68
C ASP A 123 -3.32 1.49 -29.66
N ASN A 124 -4.54 1.90 -30.00
CA ASN A 124 -4.85 3.01 -30.90
C ASN A 124 -5.40 4.25 -30.16
N ILE A 125 -5.31 4.27 -28.83
CA ILE A 125 -5.83 5.36 -28.00
C ILE A 125 -4.70 6.35 -27.75
N GLU A 126 -4.92 7.62 -28.09
CA GLU A 126 -3.96 8.69 -27.81
C GLU A 126 -3.67 8.80 -26.30
N GLU A 127 -2.46 9.20 -25.96
CA GLU A 127 -2.02 9.28 -24.55
C GLU A 127 -1.43 10.64 -24.25
N THR A 128 -1.94 11.29 -23.20
CA THR A 128 -1.45 12.56 -22.69
C THR A 128 -0.77 12.37 -21.36
N PHE A 129 0.44 12.92 -21.22
CA PHE A 129 1.24 12.85 -20.01
C PHE A 129 1.49 14.24 -19.47
N ALA A 130 1.20 14.45 -18.19
CA ALA A 130 1.74 15.60 -17.46
C ALA A 130 3.26 15.45 -17.38
N ILE A 131 3.99 16.52 -17.70
CA ILE A 131 5.44 16.54 -17.61
C ILE A 131 5.89 17.41 -16.45
N LYS A 132 7.12 17.17 -15.97
CA LYS A 132 7.73 18.03 -14.96
C LYS A 132 7.86 19.45 -15.51
N HIS A 133 7.15 20.37 -14.89
CA HIS A 133 7.08 21.77 -15.31
C HIS A 133 7.49 22.72 -14.18
N THR A 134 8.08 22.20 -13.11
CA THR A 134 8.63 22.98 -12.00
C THR A 134 10.02 22.51 -11.62
N VAL A 135 10.85 23.46 -11.19
CA VAL A 135 12.19 23.26 -10.60
C VAL A 135 12.24 24.12 -9.34
N GLY A 136 12.65 23.56 -8.20
CA GLY A 136 12.69 24.30 -6.93
C GLY A 136 11.35 24.93 -6.52
N GLY A 137 10.23 24.30 -6.89
CA GLY A 137 8.88 24.82 -6.61
C GLY A 137 8.42 25.98 -7.50
N ARG A 138 9.20 26.37 -8.51
CA ARG A 138 8.83 27.43 -9.48
C ARG A 138 8.71 26.89 -10.89
N SER A 139 7.92 27.57 -11.72
CA SER A 139 7.69 27.19 -13.11
C SER A 139 8.99 27.10 -13.91
N PHE A 140 9.10 26.05 -14.71
CA PHE A 140 10.26 25.74 -15.54
C PHE A 140 9.98 26.13 -17.00
N PRO A 141 10.64 27.18 -17.53
CA PRO A 141 10.44 27.61 -18.90
C PRO A 141 11.27 26.76 -19.86
N CYS A 142 10.67 26.39 -21.00
CA CYS A 142 11.32 25.67 -22.08
C CYS A 142 11.27 26.51 -23.36
N ASN A 143 12.32 26.40 -24.16
CA ASN A 143 12.35 26.82 -25.56
C ASN A 143 12.48 25.61 -26.50
N PHE A 144 13.06 24.52 -25.98
CA PHE A 144 13.25 23.26 -26.68
C PHE A 144 12.65 22.11 -25.89
N ILE A 145 12.10 21.13 -26.61
CA ILE A 145 11.63 19.85 -26.09
C ILE A 145 12.29 18.73 -26.90
N LYS A 146 13.03 17.83 -26.25
CA LYS A 146 13.68 16.68 -26.89
C LYS A 146 12.96 15.39 -26.50
N ILE A 147 12.51 14.64 -27.49
CA ILE A 147 11.92 13.31 -27.33
C ILE A 147 12.97 12.28 -27.73
N MET A 148 13.27 11.34 -26.83
CA MET A 148 14.32 10.34 -27.00
C MET A 148 13.73 8.93 -26.84
N PRO A 149 13.36 8.27 -27.95
CA PRO A 149 13.00 6.86 -27.96
C PRO A 149 14.10 5.97 -27.36
N LEU A 150 13.69 4.99 -26.56
CA LEU A 150 14.58 4.00 -25.93
C LEU A 150 14.25 2.57 -26.32
N GLN A 151 12.95 2.25 -26.50
CA GLN A 151 12.50 0.90 -26.83
C GLN A 151 11.19 0.95 -27.62
N SER A 152 11.09 0.14 -28.68
CA SER A 152 9.85 -0.15 -29.41
C SER A 152 9.22 -1.46 -28.90
N TRP A 153 7.94 -1.69 -29.21
CA TRP A 153 7.27 -2.94 -28.84
C TRP A 153 7.80 -4.17 -29.60
N GLY A 154 8.25 -3.97 -30.84
CA GLY A 154 8.96 -4.97 -31.62
C GLY A 154 10.46 -4.92 -31.34
N PRO A 155 11.10 -6.00 -30.86
CA PRO A 155 12.51 -5.99 -30.41
C PRO A 155 13.53 -5.45 -31.43
N SER A 156 13.25 -5.58 -32.73
CA SER A 156 14.15 -5.16 -33.82
C SER A 156 13.55 -4.06 -34.70
N PHE A 157 12.50 -3.39 -34.24
CA PHE A 157 11.81 -2.37 -35.03
C PHE A 157 12.30 -0.97 -34.70
N ASN A 158 12.40 -0.14 -35.74
CA ASN A 158 12.70 1.28 -35.63
C ASN A 158 11.66 2.01 -34.77
N PHE A 159 12.04 3.16 -34.25
CA PHE A 159 11.18 3.97 -33.40
C PHE A 159 10.26 4.81 -34.26
N SER A 160 8.96 4.80 -33.99
CA SER A 160 8.01 5.67 -34.67
C SER A 160 7.26 6.56 -33.70
N ILE A 161 7.09 7.82 -34.09
CA ILE A 161 6.24 8.80 -33.41
C ILE A 161 5.21 9.27 -34.43
N TRP A 162 3.93 9.08 -34.14
CA TRP A 162 2.85 9.37 -35.07
C TRP A 162 2.45 10.83 -35.03
N TYR A 163 2.25 11.36 -33.83
CA TYR A 163 1.82 12.74 -33.62
C TYR A 163 2.30 13.21 -32.25
N VAL A 164 2.63 14.50 -32.14
CA VAL A 164 2.98 15.15 -30.88
C VAL A 164 2.16 16.43 -30.73
N GLU A 165 1.53 16.60 -29.58
CA GLU A 165 0.97 17.88 -29.17
C GLU A 165 1.60 18.31 -27.85
N LEU A 166 1.93 19.59 -27.74
CA LEU A 166 2.43 20.20 -26.51
C LEU A 166 1.37 21.17 -26.01
N SER A 167 1.06 21.11 -24.72
CA SER A 167 0.13 22.07 -24.11
C SER A 167 0.71 22.73 -22.87
N GLY A 168 0.36 23.99 -22.68
CA GLY A 168 0.94 24.84 -21.63
C GLY A 168 0.52 26.29 -21.75
N THR A 169 1.39 27.18 -21.26
CA THR A 169 1.22 28.64 -21.36
C THR A 169 2.51 29.26 -21.90
N ASP A 170 2.38 30.23 -22.80
CA ASP A 170 3.46 31.06 -23.35
C ASP A 170 3.22 32.56 -23.04
N GLU A 171 2.35 32.86 -22.06
CA GLU A 171 2.02 34.24 -21.71
C GLU A 171 3.25 34.95 -21.13
N TRP A 172 3.69 36.02 -21.79
CA TRP A 172 4.97 36.66 -21.50
C TRP A 172 5.11 37.15 -20.04
N ASN A 173 4.02 37.62 -19.44
CA ASN A 173 3.95 38.03 -18.02
C ASN A 173 4.30 36.90 -17.04
N LEU A 174 4.05 35.63 -17.39
CA LEU A 174 4.39 34.45 -16.59
C LEU A 174 5.77 33.89 -16.97
N ILE A 175 6.09 33.94 -18.27
CA ILE A 175 7.33 33.35 -18.81
C ILE A 175 8.56 34.19 -18.48
N GLN A 176 8.50 35.51 -18.60
CA GLN A 176 9.65 36.37 -18.34
C GLN A 176 10.20 36.19 -16.91
N PRO A 177 9.39 36.26 -15.84
CA PRO A 177 9.88 36.03 -14.48
C PRO A 177 10.43 34.61 -14.27
N ALA A 178 9.85 33.61 -14.96
CA ALA A 178 10.33 32.23 -14.89
C ALA A 178 11.72 32.07 -15.52
N ILE A 179 11.97 32.73 -16.66
CA ILE A 179 13.28 32.72 -17.33
C ILE A 179 14.34 33.42 -16.47
N GLU A 180 14.03 34.61 -15.97
CA GLU A 180 14.95 35.37 -15.10
C GLU A 180 15.30 34.57 -13.84
N TRP A 181 14.29 33.98 -13.19
CA TRP A 181 14.51 33.14 -12.03
C TRP A 181 15.33 31.89 -12.36
N PHE A 182 15.04 31.21 -13.47
CA PHE A 182 15.73 29.97 -13.84
C PHE A 182 17.20 30.23 -14.19
N ASN A 183 17.51 31.33 -14.88
CA ASN A 183 18.88 31.74 -15.12
C ASN A 183 19.62 32.04 -13.81
N GLY A 184 18.99 32.78 -12.88
CA GLY A 184 19.54 32.99 -11.54
C GLY A 184 19.69 31.70 -10.72
N HIS A 185 18.80 30.73 -10.91
CA HIS A 185 18.91 29.40 -10.29
C HIS A 185 20.09 28.62 -10.86
N ARG A 186 20.30 28.60 -12.18
CA ARG A 186 21.47 27.96 -12.82
C ARG A 186 22.78 28.50 -12.28
N VAL A 187 22.91 29.82 -12.17
CA VAL A 187 24.12 30.47 -11.62
C VAL A 187 24.35 30.05 -10.16
N ARG A 188 23.30 30.09 -9.33
CA ARG A 188 23.40 29.66 -7.92
C ARG A 188 23.78 28.19 -7.79
N GLU A 189 23.22 27.30 -8.61
CA GLU A 189 23.59 25.89 -8.60
C GLU A 189 25.03 25.66 -9.07
N ALA A 190 25.50 26.38 -10.09
CA ALA A 190 26.90 26.30 -10.52
C ALA A 190 27.85 26.71 -9.38
N VAL A 191 27.57 27.82 -8.70
CA VAL A 191 28.30 28.24 -7.49
C VAL A 191 28.23 27.17 -6.40
N ARG A 192 27.05 26.63 -6.12
CA ARG A 192 26.85 25.58 -5.11
C ARG A 192 27.66 24.33 -5.42
N LEU A 193 27.76 23.93 -6.68
CA LEU A 193 28.59 22.80 -7.13
C LEU A 193 30.09 23.10 -6.98
N CYS A 194 30.54 24.32 -7.25
CA CYS A 194 31.91 24.75 -6.95
C CYS A 194 32.20 24.69 -5.45
N LEU A 195 31.29 25.20 -4.61
CA LEU A 195 31.39 25.09 -3.15
C LEU A 195 31.50 23.62 -2.70
N LYS A 196 30.66 22.74 -3.25
CA LYS A 196 30.75 21.30 -2.97
C LYS A 196 32.12 20.75 -3.32
N HIS A 197 32.64 21.07 -4.50
CA HIS A 197 33.94 20.60 -4.96
C HIS A 197 35.08 21.11 -4.07
N PHE A 198 35.08 22.40 -3.73
CA PHE A 198 36.10 22.99 -2.87
C PHE A 198 36.10 22.38 -1.46
N ARG A 199 34.91 22.15 -0.87
CA ARG A 199 34.82 21.43 0.41
C ARG A 199 35.38 20.01 0.31
N GLN A 200 35.04 19.27 -0.74
CA GLN A 200 35.52 17.89 -0.94
C GLN A 200 37.03 17.79 -1.15
N MET A 201 37.63 18.79 -1.79
CA MET A 201 39.08 18.85 -2.03
C MET A 201 39.84 19.54 -0.90
N ASN A 202 39.15 19.93 0.18
CA ASN A 202 39.69 20.67 1.31
C ASN A 202 40.33 22.04 0.93
N TYR A 203 39.80 22.70 -0.10
CA TYR A 203 40.19 24.05 -0.51
C TYR A 203 39.38 25.11 0.25
N ILE A 204 39.57 25.17 1.57
CA ILE A 204 38.73 25.95 2.49
C ILE A 204 38.75 27.45 2.18
N GLU A 205 39.91 28.02 1.84
CA GLU A 205 40.00 29.45 1.50
C GLU A 205 39.15 29.81 0.27
N ALA A 206 39.18 28.96 -0.77
CA ALA A 206 38.38 29.13 -1.96
C ALA A 206 36.89 28.94 -1.69
N TYR A 207 36.55 27.96 -0.83
CA TYR A 207 35.18 27.73 -0.37
C TYR A 207 34.61 28.96 0.34
N GLU A 208 35.31 29.46 1.37
CA GLU A 208 34.85 30.59 2.17
C GLU A 208 34.80 31.87 1.36
N ALA A 209 35.80 32.12 0.50
CA ALA A 209 35.80 33.29 -0.39
C ALA A 209 34.60 33.26 -1.33
N LEU A 210 34.36 32.15 -2.02
CA LEU A 210 33.24 32.04 -2.95
C LEU A 210 31.89 32.13 -2.22
N GLN A 211 31.74 31.48 -1.07
CA GLN A 211 30.50 31.53 -0.28
C GLN A 211 30.21 32.96 0.21
N ARG A 212 31.23 33.69 0.67
CA ARG A 212 31.10 35.06 1.15
C ARG A 212 30.69 36.03 0.04
N GLU A 213 31.34 35.94 -1.12
CA GLU A 213 31.07 36.84 -2.25
C GLU A 213 29.70 36.57 -2.91
N THR A 214 29.30 35.30 -2.99
CA THR A 214 28.05 34.93 -3.68
C THR A 214 26.84 34.84 -2.75
N ASN A 215 27.07 34.72 -1.43
CA ASN A 215 26.06 34.42 -0.42
C ASN A 215 25.23 33.15 -0.74
N VAL A 216 25.80 32.22 -1.51
CA VAL A 216 25.15 30.94 -1.84
C VAL A 216 25.50 29.93 -0.75
N GLN A 217 24.48 29.36 -0.12
CA GLN A 217 24.66 28.27 0.84
C GLN A 217 24.86 26.94 0.11
N LEU A 218 25.82 26.13 0.56
CA LEU A 218 26.06 24.80 0.00
C LEU A 218 24.90 23.84 0.31
N GLU A 219 24.44 23.85 1.56
CA GLU A 219 23.45 22.93 2.10
C GLU A 219 22.81 23.52 3.37
N ASP A 220 21.87 22.77 3.95
CA ASP A 220 21.23 23.14 5.21
C ASP A 220 22.25 23.20 6.38
N PRO A 221 22.10 24.13 7.34
CA PRO A 221 22.98 24.20 8.51
C PRO A 221 23.10 22.88 9.29
N LEU A 222 22.05 22.05 9.34
CA LEU A 222 22.10 20.74 9.99
C LEU A 222 23.08 19.80 9.29
N LEU A 223 23.14 19.83 7.95
CA LEU A 223 24.08 19.03 7.17
C LEU A 223 25.51 19.56 7.30
N THR A 224 25.66 20.89 7.40
CA THR A 224 26.97 21.50 7.68
C THR A 224 27.48 21.09 9.05
N ASN A 225 26.61 21.07 10.06
CA ASN A 225 26.97 20.60 11.40
C ASN A 225 27.33 19.10 11.38
N LEU A 226 26.53 18.27 10.70
CA LEU A 226 26.83 16.84 10.54
C LEU A 226 28.18 16.61 9.86
N HIS A 227 28.49 17.34 8.78
CA HIS A 227 29.79 17.28 8.12
C HIS A 227 30.91 17.62 9.09
N LYS A 228 30.79 18.72 9.83
CA LYS A 228 31.79 19.13 10.81
C LYS A 228 32.02 18.03 11.86
N THR A 229 30.96 17.57 12.53
CA THR A 229 31.06 16.55 13.58
C THR A 229 31.66 15.25 13.06
N LEU A 230 31.26 14.79 11.87
CA LEU A 230 31.70 13.52 11.30
C LEU A 230 33.10 13.59 10.66
N VAL A 231 33.38 14.63 9.89
CA VAL A 231 34.57 14.71 9.01
C VAL A 231 35.68 15.53 9.63
N GLU A 232 35.37 16.64 10.30
CA GLU A 232 36.37 17.53 10.89
C GLU A 232 36.73 17.11 12.32
N ASP A 233 35.72 16.82 13.15
CA ASP A 233 35.90 16.52 14.57
C ASP A 233 36.05 15.00 14.84
N GLY A 234 35.52 14.14 13.97
CA GLY A 234 35.56 12.69 14.13
C GLY A 234 34.76 12.15 15.32
N ASP A 235 33.73 12.88 15.75
CA ASP A 235 32.90 12.54 16.91
C ASP A 235 31.72 11.63 16.49
N TYR A 236 31.96 10.33 16.51
CA TYR A 236 30.97 9.34 16.08
C TYR A 236 29.76 9.21 17.02
N GLU A 237 29.95 9.42 18.33
CA GLU A 237 28.85 9.34 19.32
C GLU A 237 27.82 10.46 19.07
N THR A 238 28.29 11.69 18.85
CA THR A 238 27.40 12.80 18.53
C THR A 238 26.72 12.61 17.17
N VAL A 239 27.39 11.99 16.21
CA VAL A 239 26.78 11.63 14.91
C VAL A 239 25.67 10.60 15.07
N GLU A 240 25.88 9.55 15.86
CA GLU A 240 24.84 8.55 16.14
C GLU A 240 23.61 9.19 16.79
N MET A 241 23.83 10.01 17.83
CA MET A 241 22.75 10.74 18.48
C MET A 241 22.04 11.72 17.53
N PHE A 242 22.76 12.38 16.62
CA PHE A 242 22.16 13.23 15.58
C PHE A 242 21.28 12.41 14.62
N MET A 243 21.73 11.23 14.21
CA MET A 243 21.00 10.34 13.30
C MET A 243 19.74 9.77 13.97
N GLU A 244 19.82 9.32 15.21
CA GLU A 244 18.67 8.87 16.00
C GLU A 244 17.63 9.99 16.15
N ASN A 245 18.07 11.18 16.60
CA ASN A 245 17.19 12.34 16.70
C ASN A 245 16.58 12.71 15.34
N SER A 246 17.33 12.58 14.25
CA SER A 246 16.82 12.87 12.90
C SER A 246 15.77 11.86 12.45
N ALA A 247 15.94 10.59 12.81
CA ALA A 247 14.96 9.54 12.57
C ALA A 247 13.68 9.80 13.39
N SER A 248 13.81 10.04 14.69
CA SER A 248 12.69 10.27 15.61
C SER A 248 11.89 11.54 15.28
N ASN A 249 12.57 12.61 14.85
CA ASN A 249 11.91 13.85 14.41
C ASN A 249 11.35 13.75 12.97
N GLY A 250 11.57 12.62 12.30
CA GLY A 250 10.97 12.31 11.01
C GLY A 250 11.67 12.88 9.78
N PHE A 251 12.87 13.45 9.91
CA PHE A 251 13.67 13.90 8.76
C PHE A 251 14.04 12.75 7.83
N LEU A 252 14.18 11.53 8.37
CA LEU A 252 14.50 10.32 7.61
C LEU A 252 13.28 9.51 7.19
N LYS A 253 12.04 9.97 7.46
CA LYS A 253 10.81 9.24 7.11
C LYS A 253 10.75 8.80 5.64
N PRO A 254 11.02 9.65 4.64
CA PRO A 254 10.95 9.24 3.23
C PRO A 254 12.01 8.21 2.83
N TYR A 255 13.11 8.12 3.59
CA TYR A 255 14.15 7.12 3.38
C TYR A 255 13.76 5.80 4.06
N ILE A 256 13.35 5.87 5.33
CA ILE A 256 12.91 4.72 6.13
C ILE A 256 11.74 4.01 5.46
N SER A 257 10.75 4.77 4.95
CA SER A 257 9.57 4.20 4.28
C SER A 257 9.87 3.48 2.97
N LYS A 258 11.08 3.65 2.41
CA LYS A 258 11.53 2.98 1.18
C LYS A 258 12.45 1.79 1.47
N GLN A 259 12.84 1.57 2.72
CA GLN A 259 13.66 0.43 3.08
C GLN A 259 12.83 -0.85 3.01
N GLU A 260 13.47 -1.94 2.58
CA GLU A 260 12.88 -3.27 2.69
C GLU A 260 12.97 -3.74 4.14
N TYR A 261 11.83 -4.17 4.69
CA TYR A 261 11.81 -4.76 6.03
C TYR A 261 12.36 -6.17 6.00
N HIS A 262 13.30 -6.48 6.89
CA HIS A 262 13.79 -7.84 7.12
C HIS A 262 13.24 -8.37 8.44
N ALA A 263 12.45 -9.44 8.36
CA ALA A 263 11.96 -10.12 9.55
C ALA A 263 13.08 -10.94 10.19
N GLU A 264 13.42 -10.61 11.43
CA GLU A 264 14.33 -11.41 12.26
C GLU A 264 13.51 -12.23 13.26
N TRP A 265 13.73 -13.55 13.26
CA TRP A 265 13.07 -14.46 14.18
C TRP A 265 14.03 -14.84 15.30
N ARG A 266 13.63 -14.55 16.54
CA ARG A 266 14.35 -14.95 17.74
C ARG A 266 13.42 -15.63 18.73
N PRO A 267 13.85 -16.74 19.35
CA PRO A 267 13.08 -17.34 20.43
C PRO A 267 13.04 -16.38 21.63
N LEU A 268 11.84 -16.17 22.16
CA LEU A 268 11.68 -15.48 23.44
C LEU A 268 11.86 -16.52 24.55
N GLN A 269 12.99 -16.46 25.26
CA GLN A 269 13.22 -17.33 26.41
C GLN A 269 12.42 -16.82 27.62
N SER A 270 11.72 -17.72 28.28
CA SER A 270 11.08 -17.50 29.58
C SER A 270 11.70 -18.45 30.58
N GLU A 271 12.24 -17.92 31.68
CA GLU A 271 12.75 -18.74 32.80
C GLU A 271 11.63 -19.29 33.70
N GLN A 272 10.38 -18.90 33.43
CA GLN A 272 9.19 -19.27 34.19
C GLN A 272 8.30 -20.26 33.43
N ILE A 273 7.32 -20.83 34.15
CA ILE A 273 6.30 -21.73 33.60
C ILE A 273 5.65 -21.06 32.38
N GLN A 274 5.60 -21.78 31.27
CA GLN A 274 5.07 -21.33 29.99
C GLN A 274 3.99 -22.29 29.49
N PRO A 275 3.11 -21.85 28.58
CA PRO A 275 2.11 -22.71 27.96
C PRO A 275 2.78 -23.93 27.28
N GLY A 276 2.18 -25.12 27.45
CA GLY A 276 2.60 -26.33 26.74
C GLY A 276 2.33 -26.30 25.23
N MET A 277 2.71 -27.38 24.53
CA MET A 277 2.44 -27.55 23.09
C MET A 277 0.95 -27.46 22.79
N ARG A 278 0.58 -26.76 21.71
CA ARG A 278 -0.82 -26.52 21.36
C ARG A 278 -1.03 -26.12 19.89
N GLY A 279 -1.96 -26.79 19.21
CA GLY A 279 -2.48 -26.42 17.89
C GLY A 279 -3.86 -25.74 18.00
N GLY A 280 -4.25 -24.91 17.03
CA GLY A 280 -5.59 -24.30 17.00
C GLY A 280 -5.93 -23.31 18.13
N HIS A 281 -4.97 -22.98 19.01
CA HIS A 281 -5.11 -21.96 20.04
C HIS A 281 -5.34 -20.58 19.42
N GLN A 282 -5.87 -19.65 20.22
CA GLN A 282 -6.07 -18.27 19.80
C GLN A 282 -5.36 -17.30 20.72
N MET A 283 -4.99 -16.16 20.12
CA MET A 283 -4.29 -15.09 20.82
C MET A 283 -4.86 -13.75 20.39
N CYS A 284 -4.89 -12.80 21.34
CA CYS A 284 -5.12 -11.40 21.07
C CYS A 284 -4.13 -10.56 21.90
N ILE A 285 -3.86 -9.33 21.46
CA ILE A 285 -2.95 -8.42 22.15
C ILE A 285 -3.73 -7.21 22.66
N ASP A 286 -3.49 -6.83 23.91
CA ASP A 286 -3.79 -5.52 24.47
C ASP A 286 -2.61 -4.60 24.19
N PRO A 287 -2.72 -3.71 23.18
CA PRO A 287 -1.62 -2.84 22.80
C PRO A 287 -1.34 -1.74 23.84
N GLN A 288 -2.31 -1.39 24.69
CA GLN A 288 -2.11 -0.34 25.69
C GLN A 288 -1.26 -0.85 26.86
N ASN A 289 -1.44 -2.11 27.25
CA ASN A 289 -0.69 -2.76 28.32
C ASN A 289 0.41 -3.70 27.82
N GLU A 290 0.65 -3.73 26.50
CA GLU A 290 1.64 -4.60 25.84
C GLU A 290 1.55 -6.06 26.31
N THR A 291 0.32 -6.57 26.45
CA THR A 291 0.03 -7.88 27.02
C THR A 291 -0.71 -8.74 26.02
N ILE A 292 -0.21 -9.95 25.78
CA ILE A 292 -0.82 -10.93 24.90
C ILE A 292 -1.61 -11.92 25.73
N TYR A 293 -2.83 -12.24 25.33
CA TYR A 293 -3.65 -13.28 25.95
C TYR A 293 -3.72 -14.50 25.04
N LEU A 294 -3.68 -15.69 25.62
CA LEU A 294 -3.73 -16.97 24.93
C LEU A 294 -4.75 -17.88 25.60
N LEU A 295 -5.68 -18.45 24.82
CA LEU A 295 -6.69 -19.38 25.30
C LEU A 295 -6.64 -20.71 24.53
N GLY A 296 -6.71 -21.81 25.29
CA GLY A 296 -7.01 -23.15 24.81
C GLY A 296 -6.04 -23.67 23.73
N GLY A 297 -6.62 -24.39 22.76
CA GLY A 297 -5.91 -25.18 21.76
C GLY A 297 -5.94 -26.67 22.04
N TRP A 298 -5.23 -27.45 21.23
CA TRP A 298 -5.15 -28.92 21.30
C TRP A 298 -3.70 -29.38 21.48
N ASP A 299 -3.43 -30.17 22.50
CA ASP A 299 -2.06 -30.52 22.92
C ASP A 299 -1.48 -31.78 22.26
N GLY A 300 -2.24 -32.43 21.37
CA GLY A 300 -1.90 -33.74 20.83
C GLY A 300 -2.82 -34.87 21.30
N ASN A 301 -3.53 -34.65 22.42
CA ASN A 301 -4.40 -35.63 23.04
C ASN A 301 -5.80 -35.06 23.32
N GLN A 302 -5.88 -33.83 23.82
CA GLN A 302 -7.12 -33.20 24.24
C GLN A 302 -7.15 -31.70 23.93
N ASP A 303 -8.36 -31.15 23.88
CA ASP A 303 -8.55 -29.70 23.93
C ASP A 303 -8.20 -29.16 25.32
N LEU A 304 -7.74 -27.92 25.36
CA LEU A 304 -7.32 -27.21 26.57
C LEU A 304 -8.31 -26.08 26.91
N SER A 305 -8.52 -25.84 28.20
CA SER A 305 -9.31 -24.73 28.77
C SER A 305 -8.44 -23.73 29.55
N ASP A 306 -7.12 -23.75 29.38
CA ASP A 306 -6.22 -22.86 30.11
C ASP A 306 -6.14 -21.47 29.47
N LEU A 307 -6.14 -20.42 30.31
CA LEU A 307 -5.97 -19.02 29.92
C LEU A 307 -4.63 -18.49 30.44
N TRP A 308 -3.83 -17.93 29.54
CA TRP A 308 -2.52 -17.36 29.83
C TRP A 308 -2.44 -15.92 29.38
N SER A 309 -1.54 -15.16 30.00
CA SER A 309 -1.04 -13.88 29.49
C SER A 309 0.47 -13.88 29.35
N TYR A 310 0.98 -13.07 28.41
CA TYR A 310 2.39 -12.78 28.23
C TYR A 310 2.60 -11.28 28.20
N HIS A 311 3.32 -10.75 29.18
CA HIS A 311 3.67 -9.34 29.26
C HIS A 311 4.95 -9.08 28.46
N VAL A 312 4.83 -8.33 27.36
CA VAL A 312 5.91 -8.12 26.38
C VAL A 312 7.13 -7.41 26.98
N PRO A 313 6.98 -6.30 27.75
CA PRO A 313 8.13 -5.58 28.31
C PRO A 313 8.96 -6.43 29.28
N SER A 314 8.29 -7.17 30.18
CA SER A 314 9.00 -8.02 31.16
C SER A 314 9.36 -9.40 30.63
N LYS A 315 8.86 -9.79 29.45
CA LYS A 315 9.04 -11.10 28.82
C LYS A 315 8.61 -12.27 29.73
N ARG A 316 7.44 -12.16 30.35
CA ARG A 316 6.97 -13.16 31.32
C ARG A 316 5.60 -13.70 30.97
N TRP A 317 5.45 -15.01 31.06
CA TRP A 317 4.18 -15.71 31.04
C TRP A 317 3.53 -15.70 32.42
N HIS A 318 2.21 -15.60 32.44
CA HIS A 318 1.39 -15.72 33.63
C HIS A 318 0.19 -16.60 33.33
N LEU A 319 0.02 -17.67 34.10
CA LEU A 319 -1.16 -18.53 34.05
C LEU A 319 -2.29 -17.82 34.80
N ILE A 320 -3.30 -17.38 34.05
CA ILE A 320 -4.46 -16.69 34.61
C ILE A 320 -5.44 -17.73 35.16
N SER A 321 -5.77 -18.74 34.35
CA SER A 321 -6.73 -19.79 34.69
C SER A 321 -6.24 -21.13 34.21
N ARG A 322 -6.31 -22.15 35.08
CA ARG A 322 -6.00 -23.54 34.71
C ARG A 322 -7.15 -24.24 34.01
N ASP A 323 -8.37 -23.79 34.30
CA ASP A 323 -9.59 -24.36 33.76
C ASP A 323 -10.67 -23.28 33.74
N THR A 324 -10.86 -22.65 32.59
CA THR A 324 -11.84 -21.58 32.44
C THR A 324 -13.26 -22.07 32.68
N GLU A 325 -13.58 -23.34 32.41
CA GLU A 325 -14.93 -23.89 32.59
C GLU A 325 -15.34 -23.92 34.06
N ALA A 326 -14.42 -24.32 34.94
CA ALA A 326 -14.61 -24.29 36.39
C ALA A 326 -14.82 -22.87 36.95
N GLU A 327 -14.40 -21.85 36.20
CA GLU A 327 -14.51 -20.43 36.55
C GLU A 327 -15.68 -19.72 35.81
N GLY A 328 -16.62 -20.49 35.24
CA GLY A 328 -17.79 -19.96 34.53
C GLY A 328 -17.50 -19.43 33.13
N GLY A 329 -16.31 -19.74 32.61
CA GLY A 329 -15.86 -19.44 31.26
C GLY A 329 -16.10 -20.57 30.27
N PRO A 330 -15.50 -20.46 29.07
CA PRO A 330 -15.64 -21.46 28.02
C PRO A 330 -15.08 -22.82 28.40
N SER A 331 -15.73 -23.89 27.93
CA SER A 331 -15.14 -25.25 27.94
C SER A 331 -13.85 -25.32 27.13
N ALA A 332 -13.08 -26.40 27.34
CA ALA A 332 -11.91 -26.72 26.52
C ALA A 332 -12.24 -26.67 25.01
N ARG A 333 -11.36 -25.99 24.23
CA ARG A 333 -11.61 -25.73 22.80
C ARG A 333 -10.36 -25.42 21.98
N SER A 334 -10.41 -25.83 20.72
CA SER A 334 -9.47 -25.44 19.65
C SER A 334 -10.21 -24.89 18.43
N CYS A 335 -9.49 -24.21 17.52
CA CYS A 335 -9.99 -23.62 16.27
C CYS A 335 -11.13 -22.60 16.44
N HIS A 336 -11.26 -22.06 17.65
CA HIS A 336 -12.13 -20.94 18.02
C HIS A 336 -11.52 -19.61 17.54
N LYS A 337 -12.14 -18.47 17.88
CA LYS A 337 -11.57 -17.12 17.71
C LYS A 337 -11.73 -16.26 18.95
N MET A 338 -10.81 -15.30 19.09
CA MET A 338 -10.82 -14.27 20.12
C MET A 338 -10.68 -12.89 19.47
N CYS A 339 -11.38 -11.88 19.99
CA CYS A 339 -11.07 -10.48 19.71
C CYS A 339 -11.14 -9.65 21.00
N LEU A 340 -10.36 -8.57 21.06
CA LEU A 340 -10.27 -7.67 22.20
C LEU A 340 -10.96 -6.33 21.88
N ASP A 341 -11.74 -5.82 22.82
CA ASP A 341 -12.07 -4.40 22.96
C ASP A 341 -10.98 -3.75 23.85
N PRO A 342 -9.98 -3.05 23.28
CA PRO A 342 -8.86 -2.52 24.06
C PRO A 342 -9.26 -1.34 24.94
N GLU A 343 -10.33 -0.60 24.63
CA GLU A 343 -10.80 0.52 25.46
C GLU A 343 -11.51 0.04 26.72
N ARG A 344 -12.20 -1.10 26.63
CA ARG A 344 -12.90 -1.71 27.78
C ARG A 344 -12.14 -2.86 28.42
N ARG A 345 -11.03 -3.29 27.82
CA ARG A 345 -10.23 -4.46 28.22
C ARG A 345 -11.09 -5.71 28.36
N GLN A 346 -11.85 -5.99 27.30
CA GLN A 346 -12.84 -7.07 27.23
C GLN A 346 -12.53 -8.02 26.08
N ILE A 347 -12.38 -9.31 26.38
CA ILE A 347 -12.07 -10.35 25.39
C ILE A 347 -13.32 -11.15 25.07
N PHE A 348 -13.66 -11.26 23.80
CA PHE A 348 -14.79 -12.05 23.32
C PHE A 348 -14.30 -13.33 22.66
N THR A 349 -14.93 -14.47 22.99
CA THR A 349 -14.53 -15.80 22.51
C THR A 349 -15.72 -16.52 21.88
N LEU A 350 -15.55 -16.99 20.64
CA LEU A 350 -16.60 -17.69 19.88
C LEU A 350 -16.08 -18.93 19.16
N GLY A 351 -16.94 -19.94 19.08
CA GLY A 351 -16.75 -21.13 18.25
C GLY A 351 -15.80 -22.16 18.86
N ARG A 352 -15.69 -23.30 18.19
CA ARG A 352 -14.76 -24.41 18.47
C ARG A 352 -14.89 -25.48 17.40
N TYR A 353 -13.85 -26.29 17.23
CA TYR A 353 -13.93 -27.54 16.49
C TYR A 353 -14.41 -28.69 17.39
N LEU A 354 -15.14 -29.65 16.81
CA LEU A 354 -15.48 -30.93 17.44
C LEU A 354 -15.37 -32.06 16.41
N ASP A 355 -14.73 -33.14 16.82
CA ASP A 355 -14.72 -34.39 16.06
C ASP A 355 -16.16 -34.91 15.89
N THR A 356 -16.44 -35.50 14.73
CA THR A 356 -17.73 -36.08 14.34
C THR A 356 -18.32 -37.00 15.41
N GLN A 357 -17.49 -37.76 16.13
CA GLN A 357 -17.96 -38.67 17.17
C GLN A 357 -18.56 -37.96 18.40
N TYR A 358 -18.21 -36.70 18.64
CA TYR A 358 -18.68 -35.89 19.78
C TYR A 358 -19.81 -34.92 19.42
N ARG A 359 -20.28 -34.93 18.17
CA ARG A 359 -21.32 -34.00 17.67
C ARG A 359 -22.72 -34.46 18.08
N THR A 360 -23.14 -34.07 19.28
CA THR A 360 -24.52 -34.17 19.77
C THR A 360 -25.22 -32.82 19.65
N PRO A 361 -26.58 -32.77 19.60
CA PRO A 361 -27.30 -31.49 19.58
C PRO A 361 -26.91 -30.55 20.73
N GLU A 362 -26.62 -31.09 21.91
CA GLU A 362 -26.18 -30.30 23.07
C GLU A 362 -24.79 -29.69 22.87
N ASN A 363 -23.84 -30.46 22.33
CA ASN A 363 -22.48 -29.99 22.10
C ASN A 363 -22.33 -29.11 20.85
N LEU A 364 -23.36 -29.04 20.00
CA LEU A 364 -23.39 -28.21 18.80
C LEU A 364 -23.95 -26.81 19.04
N LYS A 365 -24.32 -26.47 20.28
CA LYS A 365 -24.67 -25.10 20.66
C LYS A 365 -23.49 -24.16 20.43
N SER A 366 -23.77 -23.00 19.85
CA SER A 366 -22.77 -21.98 19.56
C SER A 366 -22.63 -21.01 20.72
N ASP A 367 -21.94 -21.45 21.78
CA ASP A 367 -21.73 -20.64 22.97
C ASP A 367 -20.86 -19.39 22.70
N PHE A 368 -21.11 -18.32 23.45
CA PHE A 368 -20.39 -17.05 23.29
C PHE A 368 -20.07 -16.42 24.65
N TYR A 369 -18.79 -16.09 24.86
CA TYR A 369 -18.28 -15.65 26.15
C TYR A 369 -17.56 -14.31 26.07
N LEU A 370 -17.62 -13.59 27.19
CA LEU A 370 -16.83 -12.42 27.50
C LEU A 370 -15.92 -12.72 28.70
N TYR A 371 -14.65 -12.37 28.60
CA TYR A 371 -13.74 -12.27 29.72
C TYR A 371 -13.39 -10.79 29.97
N ASP A 372 -13.67 -10.33 31.18
CA ASP A 372 -13.36 -8.98 31.63
C ASP A 372 -11.99 -8.99 32.33
N ILE A 373 -11.00 -8.35 31.69
CA ILE A 373 -9.61 -8.39 32.14
C ILE A 373 -9.44 -7.66 33.49
N GLU A 374 -10.20 -6.59 33.72
CA GLU A 374 -10.09 -5.77 34.94
C GLU A 374 -10.58 -6.53 36.17
N THR A 375 -11.70 -7.25 36.02
CA THR A 375 -12.32 -7.99 37.12
C THR A 375 -11.89 -9.44 37.19
N ASN A 376 -11.15 -9.94 36.19
CA ASN A 376 -10.72 -11.33 36.04
C ASN A 376 -11.90 -12.31 36.10
N ASN A 377 -13.02 -11.98 35.45
CA ASN A 377 -14.23 -12.77 35.48
C ASN A 377 -14.74 -13.11 34.08
N TRP A 378 -15.29 -14.31 33.95
CA TRP A 378 -16.01 -14.73 32.77
C TRP A 378 -17.50 -14.39 32.86
N THR A 379 -18.10 -14.15 31.71
CA THR A 379 -19.55 -14.00 31.55
C THR A 379 -19.96 -14.74 30.28
N GLN A 380 -20.86 -15.71 30.42
CA GLN A 380 -21.54 -16.32 29.29
C GLN A 380 -22.58 -15.33 28.74
N ILE A 381 -22.36 -14.84 27.51
CA ILE A 381 -23.28 -13.91 26.86
C ILE A 381 -24.54 -14.67 26.39
N THR A 382 -24.34 -15.85 25.80
CA THR A 382 -25.41 -16.76 25.39
C THR A 382 -24.90 -18.20 25.32
N GLU A 383 -25.80 -19.15 25.60
CA GLU A 383 -25.54 -20.58 25.39
C GLU A 383 -25.54 -20.96 23.90
N ASP A 384 -26.30 -20.24 23.07
CA ASP A 384 -26.36 -20.50 21.63
C ASP A 384 -26.63 -19.21 20.85
N THR A 385 -25.64 -18.76 20.06
CA THR A 385 -25.78 -17.57 19.19
C THR A 385 -26.81 -17.77 18.10
N SER A 386 -27.06 -18.99 17.64
CA SER A 386 -28.00 -19.26 16.53
C SER A 386 -29.44 -18.94 16.92
N MET A 387 -29.80 -19.14 18.20
CA MET A 387 -31.10 -18.76 18.76
C MET A 387 -31.31 -17.24 18.82
N MET A 388 -30.24 -16.46 18.78
CA MET A 388 -30.25 -15.00 18.83
C MET A 388 -30.09 -14.37 17.44
N GLY A 389 -30.15 -15.17 16.36
CA GLY A 389 -29.91 -14.71 14.98
C GLY A 389 -28.44 -14.55 14.60
N GLY A 390 -27.53 -15.06 15.45
CA GLY A 390 -26.10 -15.16 15.18
C GLY A 390 -25.72 -16.44 14.43
N PRO A 391 -24.41 -16.72 14.28
CA PRO A 391 -23.94 -17.91 13.59
C PRO A 391 -24.27 -19.20 14.37
N GLN A 392 -24.32 -20.32 13.66
CA GLN A 392 -24.26 -21.66 14.26
C GLN A 392 -22.83 -21.96 14.76
N LEU A 393 -22.62 -23.13 15.37
CA LEU A 393 -21.29 -23.49 15.87
C LEU A 393 -20.30 -23.63 14.72
N ILE A 394 -19.28 -22.78 14.75
CA ILE A 394 -18.30 -22.62 13.66
C ILE A 394 -16.87 -22.72 14.16
N PHE A 395 -15.96 -23.09 13.26
CA PHE A 395 -14.51 -23.10 13.50
C PHE A 395 -13.74 -22.54 12.31
N ASP A 396 -12.49 -22.12 12.54
CA ASP A 396 -11.60 -21.49 11.55
C ASP A 396 -12.20 -20.24 10.86
N HIS A 397 -13.13 -19.58 11.54
CA HIS A 397 -13.70 -18.28 11.16
C HIS A 397 -12.76 -17.13 11.55
N GLN A 398 -13.15 -15.89 11.29
CA GLN A 398 -12.45 -14.71 11.79
C GLN A 398 -13.38 -13.78 12.57
N MET A 399 -12.80 -13.03 13.51
CA MET A 399 -13.49 -12.02 14.32
C MET A 399 -12.70 -10.71 14.31
N CYS A 400 -13.37 -9.58 14.18
CA CYS A 400 -12.79 -8.24 14.32
C CYS A 400 -13.70 -7.34 15.15
N MET A 401 -13.10 -6.43 15.94
CA MET A 401 -13.82 -5.47 16.77
C MET A 401 -13.76 -4.07 16.13
N ASP A 402 -14.92 -3.49 15.89
CA ASP A 402 -15.09 -2.05 15.72
C ASP A 402 -15.24 -1.42 17.10
N VAL A 403 -14.12 -0.93 17.63
CA VAL A 403 -14.03 -0.36 18.98
C VAL A 403 -14.96 0.85 19.14
N ALA A 404 -15.03 1.71 18.11
CA ALA A 404 -15.78 2.96 18.18
C ALA A 404 -17.29 2.74 18.37
N LEU A 405 -17.86 1.74 17.67
CA LEU A 405 -19.28 1.39 17.79
C LEU A 405 -19.54 0.15 18.65
N ARG A 406 -18.49 -0.40 19.26
CA ARG A 406 -18.51 -1.67 20.00
C ARG A 406 -19.28 -2.78 19.27
N THR A 407 -18.90 -3.00 18.01
CA THR A 407 -19.51 -4.01 17.15
C THR A 407 -18.48 -5.06 16.73
N ILE A 408 -18.79 -6.32 16.94
CA ILE A 408 -17.94 -7.45 16.52
C ILE A 408 -18.44 -7.95 15.18
N TYR A 409 -17.54 -8.11 14.21
CA TYR A 409 -17.83 -8.75 12.93
C TYR A 409 -17.26 -10.16 12.92
N VAL A 410 -18.06 -11.12 12.48
CA VAL A 410 -17.72 -12.55 12.41
C VAL A 410 -17.92 -13.02 10.98
N PHE A 411 -16.89 -13.59 10.36
CA PHE A 411 -16.97 -14.03 8.97
C PHE A 411 -16.39 -15.43 8.74
N GLY A 412 -17.06 -16.18 7.87
CA GLY A 412 -16.59 -17.45 7.35
C GLY A 412 -16.55 -18.56 8.39
N GLY A 413 -15.62 -19.49 8.24
CA GLY A 413 -15.59 -20.71 9.02
C GLY A 413 -16.58 -21.77 8.51
N ARG A 414 -16.34 -23.01 8.91
CA ARG A 414 -17.24 -24.14 8.62
C ARG A 414 -18.23 -24.32 9.77
N VAL A 415 -19.47 -24.61 9.41
CA VAL A 415 -20.55 -24.95 10.36
C VAL A 415 -20.43 -26.43 10.72
N LEU A 416 -20.45 -26.75 12.00
CA LEU A 416 -20.50 -28.13 12.47
C LEU A 416 -21.94 -28.64 12.41
N THR A 417 -22.14 -29.77 11.72
CA THR A 417 -23.44 -30.43 11.57
C THR A 417 -23.53 -31.67 12.46
N PRO A 418 -24.75 -32.07 12.90
CA PRO A 418 -24.96 -33.32 13.64
C PRO A 418 -24.44 -34.53 12.89
N ASN A 419 -23.93 -35.52 13.62
CA ASN A 419 -23.50 -36.78 13.02
C ASN A 419 -24.73 -37.53 12.47
N THR A 420 -24.86 -37.58 11.15
CA THR A 420 -25.96 -38.29 10.46
C THR A 420 -25.63 -39.78 10.20
N GLY A 421 -24.51 -40.28 10.72
CA GLY A 421 -24.07 -41.68 10.52
C GLY A 421 -23.38 -41.95 9.19
N VAL A 422 -23.17 -40.92 8.36
CA VAL A 422 -22.41 -41.00 7.10
C VAL A 422 -21.02 -40.44 7.36
N SER A 423 -19.98 -41.27 7.21
CA SER A 423 -18.59 -40.89 7.50
C SER A 423 -18.09 -39.79 6.57
N GLU A 424 -17.72 -38.63 7.11
CA GLU A 424 -17.09 -37.52 6.36
C GLU A 424 -15.59 -37.76 6.04
N GLU A 425 -14.98 -38.85 6.54
CA GLU A 425 -13.52 -38.99 6.50
C GLU A 425 -13.02 -40.30 5.85
N ARG A 426 -12.76 -40.23 4.54
CA ARG A 426 -11.55 -40.78 3.90
C ARG A 426 -11.48 -40.31 2.44
N THR A 427 -11.23 -39.03 2.19
CA THR A 427 -10.80 -38.58 0.86
C THR A 427 -9.28 -38.61 0.72
N GLY A 428 -8.74 -39.81 0.92
CA GLY A 428 -7.52 -40.29 0.29
C GLY A 428 -7.88 -41.46 -0.62
N CYS A 429 -7.86 -41.20 -1.94
CA CYS A 429 -7.91 -42.16 -3.04
C CYS A 429 -9.29 -42.69 -3.55
N ILE A 430 -9.46 -42.47 -4.87
CA ILE A 430 -10.36 -43.09 -5.88
C ILE A 430 -11.75 -42.43 -6.11
N PRO A 431 -12.08 -42.05 -7.37
CA PRO A 431 -13.34 -41.42 -7.74
C PRO A 431 -14.36 -42.44 -8.24
N SER A 432 -15.56 -42.49 -7.64
CA SER A 432 -16.84 -42.57 -8.36
C SER A 432 -18.03 -42.75 -7.42
N LEU A 433 -19.11 -42.03 -7.79
CA LEU A 433 -20.53 -42.24 -7.48
C LEU A 433 -21.08 -41.75 -6.12
N VAL A 434 -21.59 -40.52 -6.19
CA VAL A 434 -22.87 -39.99 -5.66
C VAL A 434 -23.08 -40.02 -4.13
N GLY A 435 -22.94 -38.83 -3.54
CA GLY A 435 -23.46 -38.50 -2.20
C GLY A 435 -22.42 -37.91 -1.23
N THR A 436 -21.61 -36.93 -1.65
CA THR A 436 -20.80 -36.14 -0.70
C THR A 436 -21.51 -34.81 -0.47
N SER A 437 -22.08 -34.58 0.71
CA SER A 437 -22.58 -33.24 1.06
C SER A 437 -21.37 -32.30 1.15
N GLU A 438 -21.38 -31.23 0.36
CA GLU A 438 -20.34 -30.22 0.48
C GLU A 438 -20.32 -29.63 1.90
N PRO A 439 -19.15 -29.26 2.44
CA PRO A 439 -19.07 -28.61 3.75
C PRO A 439 -19.92 -27.34 3.77
N VAL A 440 -20.72 -27.18 4.82
CA VAL A 440 -21.53 -25.97 5.04
C VAL A 440 -20.63 -24.89 5.66
N PHE A 441 -20.67 -23.68 5.11
CA PHE A 441 -19.94 -22.53 5.63
C PHE A 441 -20.90 -21.51 6.26
N SER A 442 -20.38 -20.76 7.23
CA SER A 442 -21.12 -19.64 7.83
C SER A 442 -21.21 -18.44 6.89
N GLY A 443 -21.90 -17.39 7.29
CA GLY A 443 -21.94 -16.10 6.60
C GLY A 443 -21.05 -15.02 7.25
N LEU A 444 -21.37 -13.76 6.96
CA LEU A 444 -20.93 -12.57 7.66
C LEU A 444 -22.01 -12.11 8.64
N PHE A 445 -21.65 -11.98 9.91
CA PHE A 445 -22.53 -11.51 10.98
C PHE A 445 -21.91 -10.30 11.68
N SER A 446 -22.75 -9.48 12.29
CA SER A 446 -22.34 -8.53 13.31
C SER A 446 -23.03 -8.78 14.64
N TYR A 447 -22.32 -8.53 15.72
CA TYR A 447 -22.82 -8.52 17.09
C TYR A 447 -22.58 -7.14 17.69
N HIS A 448 -23.67 -6.45 18.05
CA HIS A 448 -23.61 -5.14 18.69
C HIS A 448 -23.59 -5.33 20.22
N VAL A 449 -22.42 -5.08 20.83
CA VAL A 449 -22.18 -5.35 22.26
C VAL A 449 -23.15 -4.57 23.16
N PRO A 450 -23.40 -3.26 22.97
CA PRO A 450 -24.26 -2.49 23.88
C PRO A 450 -25.71 -2.98 23.95
N THR A 451 -26.26 -3.51 22.86
CA THR A 451 -27.66 -3.99 22.82
C THR A 451 -27.78 -5.51 22.91
N ASN A 452 -26.67 -6.24 22.93
CA ASN A 452 -26.65 -7.70 22.92
C ASN A 452 -27.45 -8.31 21.76
N THR A 453 -27.25 -7.80 20.53
CA THR A 453 -28.01 -8.24 19.35
C THR A 453 -27.11 -8.69 18.22
N TRP A 454 -27.48 -9.80 17.58
CA TRP A 454 -26.86 -10.29 16.34
C TRP A 454 -27.63 -9.81 15.11
N LYS A 455 -26.89 -9.66 14.00
CA LYS A 455 -27.44 -9.40 12.68
C LYS A 455 -26.68 -10.20 11.63
N ASN A 456 -27.39 -10.94 10.79
CA ASN A 456 -26.82 -11.52 9.58
C ASN A 456 -26.67 -10.41 8.52
N LEU A 457 -25.44 -10.19 8.06
CA LEU A 457 -25.09 -9.17 7.08
C LEU A 457 -24.96 -9.75 5.67
N CYS A 458 -24.52 -11.00 5.55
CA CYS A 458 -24.39 -11.70 4.27
C CYS A 458 -24.39 -13.22 4.52
N SER A 459 -25.34 -13.94 3.93
CA SER A 459 -25.37 -15.41 3.96
C SER A 459 -24.41 -16.02 2.93
N ASP A 460 -24.03 -17.29 3.12
CA ASP A 460 -23.24 -18.04 2.14
C ASP A 460 -24.16 -18.74 1.12
N THR A 461 -24.53 -18.11 -0.03
CA THR A 461 -25.02 -18.70 -1.34
C THR A 461 -25.72 -17.63 -2.23
N GLU A 462 -25.49 -17.53 -3.56
CA GLU A 462 -25.80 -18.41 -4.74
C GLU A 462 -24.75 -18.31 -5.89
N PRO A 463 -24.71 -19.24 -6.88
CA PRO A 463 -23.82 -19.17 -8.04
C PRO A 463 -24.25 -18.08 -9.05
N GLY A 464 -23.41 -17.08 -9.31
CA GLY A 464 -23.60 -16.16 -10.46
C GLY A 464 -23.28 -14.69 -10.23
N THR A 465 -22.98 -14.28 -9.00
CA THR A 465 -22.65 -12.91 -8.59
C THR A 465 -21.23 -12.86 -8.01
N PRO A 466 -20.52 -11.72 -8.05
CA PRO A 466 -19.24 -11.54 -7.36
C PRO A 466 -19.47 -11.45 -5.83
N GLU A 467 -19.90 -12.57 -5.24
CA GLU A 467 -20.27 -12.69 -3.82
C GLU A 467 -19.07 -13.04 -2.94
N LEU A 468 -19.10 -12.48 -1.72
CA LEU A 468 -18.13 -12.74 -0.67
C LEU A 468 -18.27 -14.20 -0.19
N LYS A 469 -17.55 -15.12 -0.85
CA LYS A 469 -17.61 -16.54 -0.51
C LYS A 469 -16.98 -16.81 0.85
N SER A 470 -17.69 -17.53 1.71
CA SER A 470 -17.16 -17.96 3.00
C SER A 470 -16.07 -19.02 2.85
N ARG A 471 -15.19 -19.07 3.85
CA ARG A 471 -13.91 -19.76 3.77
C ARG A 471 -13.30 -19.95 5.16
N VAL A 472 -12.39 -20.89 5.29
CA VAL A 472 -11.64 -21.18 6.52
C VAL A 472 -10.21 -20.67 6.43
N GLY A 473 -9.60 -20.32 7.56
CA GLY A 473 -8.18 -19.99 7.65
C GLY A 473 -7.75 -18.73 6.88
N HIS A 474 -8.71 -17.89 6.49
CA HIS A 474 -8.47 -16.61 5.81
C HIS A 474 -8.00 -15.53 6.79
N SER A 475 -7.52 -14.40 6.27
CA SER A 475 -7.28 -13.19 7.05
C SER A 475 -8.46 -12.23 6.91
N MET A 476 -8.87 -11.62 8.01
CA MET A 476 -9.85 -10.54 8.06
C MET A 476 -9.34 -9.43 8.98
N LEU A 477 -9.43 -8.18 8.54
CA LEU A 477 -9.00 -6.99 9.28
C LEU A 477 -10.07 -5.91 9.18
N PHE A 478 -10.29 -5.14 10.25
CA PHE A 478 -11.22 -4.00 10.26
C PHE A 478 -10.45 -2.67 10.20
N HIS A 479 -10.74 -1.85 9.20
CA HIS A 479 -10.18 -0.51 9.07
C HIS A 479 -11.07 0.51 9.79
N PRO A 480 -10.62 1.12 10.90
CA PRO A 480 -11.49 2.00 11.72
C PRO A 480 -11.88 3.29 11.01
N VAL A 481 -10.98 3.89 10.21
CA VAL A 481 -11.26 5.16 9.51
C VAL A 481 -12.26 5.00 8.37
N CYS A 482 -12.05 4.05 7.45
CA CYS A 482 -12.97 3.85 6.32
C CYS A 482 -14.10 2.86 6.62
N ARG A 483 -14.10 2.23 7.80
CA ARG A 483 -15.12 1.28 8.28
C ARG A 483 -15.34 0.11 7.31
N LYS A 484 -14.24 -0.53 6.92
CA LYS A 484 -14.24 -1.66 5.98
C LYS A 484 -13.57 -2.88 6.56
N LEU A 485 -14.13 -4.05 6.27
CA LEU A 485 -13.46 -5.33 6.45
C LEU A 485 -12.62 -5.63 5.21
N PHE A 486 -11.35 -5.95 5.41
CA PHE A 486 -10.42 -6.42 4.39
C PHE A 486 -10.26 -7.92 4.54
N ILE A 487 -10.61 -8.69 3.51
CA ILE A 487 -10.69 -10.16 3.55
C ILE A 487 -9.90 -10.75 2.39
N PHE A 488 -8.96 -11.63 2.69
CA PHE A 488 -8.15 -12.30 1.67
C PHE A 488 -7.66 -13.67 2.10
N ALA A 489 -7.20 -14.43 1.11
CA ALA A 489 -6.66 -15.78 1.25
C ALA A 489 -7.67 -16.77 1.86
N GLY A 490 -7.14 -17.84 2.45
CA GLY A 490 -7.91 -18.92 3.06
C GLY A 490 -8.22 -20.06 2.08
N GLN A 491 -9.12 -20.93 2.51
CA GLN A 491 -9.47 -22.14 1.79
C GLN A 491 -10.98 -22.34 1.78
N ARG A 492 -11.52 -22.75 0.64
CA ARG A 492 -12.87 -23.27 0.52
C ARG A 492 -12.79 -24.65 -0.12
N SER A 493 -13.35 -25.66 0.53
CA SER A 493 -13.24 -27.06 0.11
C SER A 493 -11.78 -27.46 -0.16
N LYS A 494 -11.41 -27.80 -1.39
CA LYS A 494 -10.03 -28.18 -1.78
C LYS A 494 -9.23 -27.02 -2.40
N GLU A 495 -9.84 -25.85 -2.55
CA GLU A 495 -9.26 -24.71 -3.27
C GLU A 495 -8.68 -23.69 -2.27
N TYR A 496 -7.41 -23.35 -2.46
CA TYR A 496 -6.79 -22.19 -1.82
C TYR A 496 -7.17 -20.94 -2.58
N LEU A 497 -7.72 -19.97 -1.86
CA LEU A 497 -8.18 -18.72 -2.42
C LEU A 497 -7.06 -17.68 -2.37
N ASN A 498 -7.01 -16.80 -3.37
CA ASN A 498 -6.04 -15.70 -3.53
C ASN A 498 -6.72 -14.36 -3.86
N ASP A 499 -8.04 -14.37 -3.83
CA ASP A 499 -8.87 -13.20 -3.98
C ASP A 499 -8.75 -12.29 -2.75
N PHE A 500 -8.96 -11.01 -2.98
CA PHE A 500 -8.87 -9.97 -1.97
C PHE A 500 -10.05 -9.02 -2.13
N PHE A 501 -10.87 -8.84 -1.09
CA PHE A 501 -12.05 -8.00 -1.09
C PHE A 501 -12.06 -7.00 0.06
N THR A 502 -12.87 -5.96 -0.12
CA THR A 502 -13.40 -5.16 0.98
C THR A 502 -14.90 -5.34 1.12
N TYR A 503 -15.39 -5.39 2.35
CA TYR A 503 -16.79 -5.24 2.71
C TYR A 503 -16.97 -3.94 3.51
N ASP A 504 -17.81 -3.04 3.02
CA ASP A 504 -18.14 -1.78 3.69
C ASP A 504 -19.27 -2.01 4.71
N VAL A 505 -18.98 -1.82 6.00
CA VAL A 505 -19.88 -2.27 7.07
C VAL A 505 -21.13 -1.39 7.23
N ASP A 506 -21.09 -0.17 6.70
CA ASP A 506 -22.19 0.78 6.81
C ASP A 506 -23.13 0.66 5.60
N SER A 507 -22.59 0.48 4.39
CA SER A 507 -23.37 0.35 3.15
C SER A 507 -23.71 -1.09 2.75
N GLY A 508 -22.97 -2.07 3.27
CA GLY A 508 -23.05 -3.48 2.86
C GLY A 508 -22.43 -3.77 1.49
N SER A 509 -21.69 -2.81 0.91
CA SER A 509 -21.11 -2.97 -0.42
C SER A 509 -19.84 -3.83 -0.42
N ILE A 510 -19.71 -4.69 -1.42
CA ILE A 510 -18.55 -5.56 -1.64
C ILE A 510 -17.74 -5.03 -2.82
N LYS A 511 -16.42 -4.94 -2.66
CA LYS A 511 -15.51 -4.58 -3.75
C LYS A 511 -14.35 -5.58 -3.83
N LEU A 512 -14.22 -6.24 -4.98
CA LEU A 512 -13.05 -7.04 -5.32
C LEU A 512 -11.85 -6.11 -5.58
N ILE A 513 -10.80 -6.24 -4.79
CA ILE A 513 -9.51 -5.58 -5.02
C ILE A 513 -8.69 -6.39 -6.04
N SER A 514 -8.66 -7.71 -5.90
CA SER A 514 -7.90 -8.61 -6.77
C SER A 514 -8.53 -9.99 -6.86
N ASP A 515 -8.53 -10.58 -8.06
CA ASP A 515 -8.98 -11.95 -8.34
C ASP A 515 -7.88 -13.02 -8.16
N GLY A 516 -6.66 -12.61 -7.81
CA GLY A 516 -5.51 -13.51 -7.64
C GLY A 516 -4.90 -14.06 -8.94
N ASN A 517 -5.45 -13.73 -10.12
CA ASN A 517 -5.02 -14.28 -11.42
C ASN A 517 -4.09 -13.35 -12.23
N ARG A 518 -3.86 -12.12 -11.77
CA ARG A 518 -3.01 -11.16 -12.49
C ARG A 518 -1.52 -11.44 -12.27
N ARG A 519 -0.82 -11.75 -13.37
CA ARG A 519 0.66 -11.86 -13.51
C ARG A 519 1.41 -10.53 -13.28
N HIS A 520 0.93 -9.67 -12.38
CA HIS A 520 1.74 -8.59 -11.84
C HIS A 520 2.48 -9.14 -10.63
N VAL A 521 3.68 -9.63 -10.93
CA VAL A 521 4.69 -10.04 -9.96
C VAL A 521 4.90 -8.87 -8.99
N ASN A 522 4.59 -9.08 -7.69
CA ASN A 522 4.97 -8.27 -6.50
C ASN A 522 3.89 -7.57 -5.65
N SER A 523 2.57 -7.78 -5.82
CA SER A 523 1.59 -7.03 -4.98
C SER A 523 0.55 -7.83 -4.21
N LEU A 524 0.61 -9.16 -4.20
CA LEU A 524 -0.33 -9.98 -3.43
C LEU A 524 0.40 -11.02 -2.57
N PRO A 525 -0.07 -11.27 -1.33
CA PRO A 525 0.37 -12.41 -0.56
C PRO A 525 0.15 -13.69 -1.36
N ALA A 526 1.08 -14.64 -1.26
CA ALA A 526 0.89 -15.97 -1.85
C ALA A 526 -0.35 -16.66 -1.28
N ALA A 527 -0.89 -17.66 -1.99
CA ALA A 527 -1.93 -18.52 -1.42
C ALA A 527 -1.46 -19.15 -0.13
N GLY A 528 -2.29 -19.09 0.91
CA GLY A 528 -1.93 -19.62 2.20
C GLY A 528 -3.14 -19.95 3.06
N PHE A 529 -2.98 -21.01 3.84
CA PHE A 529 -3.86 -21.33 4.95
C PHE A 529 -3.31 -20.67 6.22
N THR A 530 -4.18 -20.11 7.05
CA THR A 530 -3.82 -19.50 8.34
C THR A 530 -2.77 -18.41 8.25
N GLN A 531 -2.82 -17.59 7.20
CA GLN A 531 -2.01 -16.37 7.15
C GLN A 531 -2.37 -15.46 8.33
N ARG A 532 -1.37 -14.74 8.83
CA ARG A 532 -1.57 -13.73 9.86
C ARG A 532 -1.31 -12.38 9.25
N ALA A 533 -2.20 -11.46 9.54
CA ALA A 533 -2.15 -10.12 9.00
C ALA A 533 -2.44 -9.13 10.12
N THR A 534 -1.87 -7.95 9.97
CA THR A 534 -2.18 -6.77 10.79
C THR A 534 -2.24 -5.56 9.86
N MET A 535 -2.84 -4.46 10.31
CA MET A 535 -2.88 -3.23 9.53
C MET A 535 -2.43 -2.02 10.33
N ASP A 536 -1.81 -1.09 9.61
CA ASP A 536 -1.66 0.29 10.06
C ASP A 536 -2.69 1.13 9.30
N PRO A 537 -3.78 1.57 9.97
CA PRO A 537 -4.83 2.36 9.31
C PRO A 537 -4.40 3.81 9.00
N ASN A 538 -3.32 4.32 9.61
CA ASN A 538 -2.81 5.66 9.32
C ASN A 538 -1.97 5.64 8.05
N LEU A 539 -1.18 4.58 7.86
CA LEU A 539 -0.40 4.36 6.63
C LEU A 539 -1.25 3.73 5.51
N ASN A 540 -2.42 3.18 5.85
CA ASN A 540 -3.25 2.38 4.95
C ASN A 540 -2.47 1.18 4.38
N GLU A 541 -1.70 0.52 5.25
CA GLU A 541 -0.84 -0.62 4.93
C GLU A 541 -1.34 -1.87 5.65
N ILE A 542 -1.25 -3.03 4.97
CA ILE A 542 -1.53 -4.35 5.54
C ILE A 542 -0.23 -5.14 5.51
N TYR A 543 0.23 -5.57 6.69
CA TYR A 543 1.40 -6.42 6.83
C TYR A 543 0.95 -7.87 6.92
N VAL A 544 1.45 -8.71 6.01
CA VAL A 544 1.08 -10.12 5.94
C VAL A 544 2.29 -10.98 6.24
N LEU A 545 2.16 -11.80 7.28
CA LEU A 545 3.11 -12.85 7.61
C LEU A 545 2.57 -14.16 7.05
N SER A 546 3.27 -14.67 6.03
CA SER A 546 2.96 -15.93 5.38
C SER A 546 4.17 -16.86 5.49
N VAL A 547 3.93 -18.09 5.95
CA VAL A 547 4.94 -19.15 5.89
C VAL A 547 4.88 -19.72 4.48
N ARG A 548 5.93 -19.54 3.66
CA ARG A 548 6.06 -20.31 2.42
C ARG A 548 6.20 -21.78 2.82
N LYS A 549 5.24 -22.62 2.40
CA LYS A 549 5.45 -24.06 2.37
C LYS A 549 6.45 -24.43 1.28
#